data_AF-A0AAE0FPC1-F1
#
_entry.id   AF-A0AAE0FPC1-F1
#
_cell.length_a   1.000
_cell.length_b   1.000
_cell.length_c   1.000
_cell.angle_alpha   90.00
_cell.angle_beta   90.00
_cell.angle_gamma   90.00
#
_symmetry.space_group_name_H-M   'P 1'
#
loop_
_entity.id
_entity.type
_entity.pdbx_description
1 polymer ?
#
loop_
_entity_poly.entity_id
_entity_poly.type
_entity_poly.pdbx_seq_one_letter_code
_entity_poly.pdbx_strand_id
1 'polypeptide(L)'
;MGCFGSKEKSRADRYKIDEDGASGGDGGGFGNTGALGNTAMGSGGVVTKKTYDFDTNRPDPKDFTFANLKGETKIREPGTIAGQQFIIDNCEDCHLYLFDYNATVTIDDCKNCTIFIGPCETSIFIRDCTNCKCIFMCRQFRTRGCSDCDTMLYCCTRPVIETSKKMRFGCMDFHYNGMEEQMAAAQLSKFTNYWSYIHDFTPDPNNWSFLPPSTTAADLMSPAPSATCLVPGGAPDPPPFLLRTWGERPPPSSETMFVLLHPGSEALAASICKEVTGEGVTLVHANTVKLDPDVVNQIMQYAGVQKNKKFVSGFSKGKCFGLEFCAPGCAEIVKKHLPTNNMEESMLCTDSTQAAGIYKYMGIEG
;
A
#
# COMPACT_ATOMS: atom_id res chain seq x y z
N MET A 1 46.74 16.02 16.02
CA MET A 1 46.39 15.61 14.64
C MET A 1 46.38 14.10 14.60
N GLY A 2 45.23 13.50 14.31
CA GLY A 2 45.08 12.06 14.14
C GLY A 2 43.81 11.79 13.35
N CYS A 3 43.95 11.74 12.02
CA CYS A 3 42.86 11.38 11.11
C CYS A 3 42.52 9.90 11.28
N PHE A 4 41.31 9.61 11.75
CA PHE A 4 40.68 8.33 11.48
C PHE A 4 40.13 8.37 10.06
N GLY A 5 40.87 7.80 9.11
CA GLY A 5 40.36 7.53 7.77
C GLY A 5 39.45 6.31 7.82
N SER A 6 38.13 6.51 7.76
CA SER A 6 37.20 5.44 7.41
C SER A 6 37.44 5.05 5.96
N LYS A 7 37.93 3.82 5.73
CA LYS A 7 37.89 3.22 4.39
C LYS A 7 36.43 2.94 4.05
N GLU A 8 35.78 3.83 3.29
CA GLU A 8 34.60 3.45 2.52
C GLU A 8 35.02 2.32 1.58
N LYS A 9 34.50 1.10 1.81
CA LYS A 9 34.50 0.10 0.74
C LYS A 9 33.73 0.69 -0.43
N SER A 10 34.23 0.50 -1.65
CA SER A 10 33.56 1.06 -2.82
C SER A 10 32.14 0.48 -2.92
N ARG A 11 31.15 1.31 -3.23
CA ARG A 11 29.72 0.92 -3.29
C ARG A 11 29.45 -0.27 -4.22
N ALA A 12 30.33 -0.47 -5.21
CA ALA A 12 30.33 -1.58 -6.15
C ALA A 12 30.70 -2.95 -5.54
N ASP A 13 31.31 -2.98 -4.35
CA ASP A 13 31.73 -4.22 -3.68
C ASP A 13 30.59 -4.90 -2.91
N ARG A 14 29.39 -4.28 -2.80
CA ARG A 14 28.22 -4.84 -2.08
C ARG A 14 27.68 -6.15 -2.69
N TYR A 15 28.02 -6.45 -3.94
CA TYR A 15 27.49 -7.61 -4.70
C TYR A 15 28.56 -8.56 -5.24
N LYS A 16 29.83 -8.35 -4.88
CA LYS A 16 30.89 -9.32 -5.22
C LYS A 16 30.77 -10.51 -4.27
N ILE A 17 30.58 -11.70 -4.84
CA ILE A 17 30.69 -12.95 -4.09
C ILE A 17 32.18 -13.24 -3.94
N ASP A 18 32.63 -13.41 -2.71
CA ASP A 18 33.96 -13.93 -2.43
C ASP A 18 34.02 -15.39 -2.90
N GLU A 19 34.67 -15.64 -4.04
CA GLU A 19 35.09 -16.98 -4.45
C GLU A 19 36.30 -17.40 -3.62
N ASP A 20 36.13 -17.56 -2.31
CA ASP A 20 37.13 -18.24 -1.48
C ASP A 20 36.42 -18.87 -0.27
N GLY A 21 36.24 -20.19 -0.36
CA GLY A 21 35.80 -21.00 0.76
C GLY A 21 36.87 -21.01 1.85
N ALA A 22 36.61 -20.33 2.96
CA ALA A 22 37.31 -20.56 4.21
C ALA A 22 36.37 -20.33 5.39
N SER A 23 36.11 -21.41 6.12
CA SER A 23 35.43 -21.44 7.41
C SER A 23 36.15 -20.55 8.43
N GLY A 24 35.44 -19.57 8.98
CA GLY A 24 35.87 -18.79 10.13
C GLY A 24 34.64 -18.23 10.84
N GLY A 25 34.16 -18.96 11.83
CA GLY A 25 33.06 -18.49 12.68
C GLY A 25 33.53 -17.39 13.63
N ASP A 26 32.67 -16.41 13.86
CA ASP A 26 32.58 -15.78 15.18
C ASP A 26 31.12 -15.43 15.46
N GLY A 27 30.63 -15.99 16.56
CA GLY A 27 29.24 -15.93 16.99
C GLY A 27 28.96 -14.71 17.85
N GLY A 28 27.88 -13.99 17.52
CA GLY A 28 27.24 -13.00 18.38
C GLY A 28 25.75 -13.30 18.46
N GLY A 29 25.39 -14.27 19.31
CA GLY A 29 24.00 -14.69 19.52
C GLY A 29 23.20 -13.69 20.34
N PHE A 30 21.96 -13.43 19.90
CA PHE A 30 20.91 -12.90 20.76
C PHE A 30 20.09 -14.08 21.29
N GLY A 31 20.27 -14.37 22.58
CA GLY A 31 19.55 -15.42 23.29
C GLY A 31 18.10 -15.03 23.55
N ASN A 32 17.19 -15.97 23.28
CA ASN A 32 15.83 -15.91 23.78
C ASN A 32 15.66 -17.01 24.85
N THR A 33 15.66 -16.60 26.11
CA THR A 33 15.38 -17.47 27.26
C THR A 33 13.88 -17.49 27.53
N GLY A 34 13.26 -18.64 27.30
CA GLY A 34 11.87 -18.92 27.67
C GLY A 34 11.71 -20.39 28.02
N ALA A 35 12.09 -20.73 29.25
CA ALA A 35 11.95 -22.08 29.81
C ALA A 35 10.51 -22.33 30.27
N LEU A 36 9.90 -23.42 29.81
CA LEU A 36 8.84 -24.13 30.52
C LEU A 36 9.15 -25.63 30.44
N GLY A 37 9.46 -26.20 31.60
CA GLY A 37 9.67 -27.64 31.74
C GLY A 37 8.35 -28.39 31.95
N ASN A 38 8.30 -29.65 31.50
CA ASN A 38 7.99 -30.73 32.42
C ASN A 38 8.43 -32.11 31.88
N THR A 39 8.82 -32.94 32.85
CA THR A 39 9.38 -34.30 32.84
C THR A 39 8.52 -35.41 32.25
N ALA A 40 9.16 -36.41 31.61
CA ALA A 40 8.92 -37.86 31.84
C ALA A 40 10.00 -38.76 31.17
N MET A 41 10.36 -39.84 31.86
CA MET A 41 11.34 -40.90 31.52
C MET A 41 10.92 -41.80 30.34
N GLY A 42 11.89 -42.42 29.65
CA GLY A 42 11.66 -43.75 29.04
C GLY A 42 12.51 -44.15 27.83
N SER A 43 13.48 -45.05 28.07
CA SER A 43 14.00 -46.14 27.21
C SER A 43 14.71 -45.85 25.88
N GLY A 44 15.87 -46.51 25.75
CA GLY A 44 16.77 -46.50 24.61
C GLY A 44 16.13 -46.84 23.27
N GLY A 45 16.41 -45.96 22.30
CA GLY A 45 16.32 -46.22 20.87
C GLY A 45 17.57 -45.63 20.23
N VAL A 46 18.20 -46.39 19.33
CA VAL A 46 19.32 -45.91 18.49
C VAL A 46 18.83 -44.68 17.74
N VAL A 47 19.33 -43.50 18.10
CA VAL A 47 19.04 -42.24 17.41
C VAL A 47 19.77 -42.29 16.07
N THR A 48 19.06 -42.71 15.02
CA THR A 48 19.44 -42.33 13.67
C THR A 48 19.34 -40.82 13.62
N LYS A 49 20.49 -40.15 13.56
CA LYS A 49 20.58 -38.70 13.36
C LYS A 49 19.92 -38.42 12.01
N LYS A 50 18.64 -38.05 12.02
CA LYS A 50 17.98 -37.45 10.86
C LYS A 50 18.76 -36.18 10.59
N THR A 51 19.67 -36.24 9.64
CA THR A 51 20.19 -35.06 8.94
C THR A 51 18.98 -34.44 8.28
N TYR A 52 18.43 -33.42 8.91
CA TYR A 52 17.53 -32.50 8.23
C TYR A 52 18.40 -31.77 7.21
N ASP A 53 18.23 -32.17 5.95
CA ASP A 53 18.81 -31.47 4.82
C ASP A 53 18.06 -30.15 4.68
N PHE A 54 18.64 -29.09 5.26
CA PHE A 54 18.07 -27.74 5.27
C PHE A 54 18.36 -26.97 3.97
N ASP A 55 18.96 -27.59 2.95
CA ASP A 55 19.73 -26.82 1.95
C ASP A 55 19.50 -27.21 0.48
N THR A 56 18.26 -27.51 0.08
CA THR A 56 17.96 -27.80 -1.35
C THR A 56 16.90 -26.90 -2.00
N ASN A 57 16.32 -25.92 -1.29
CA ASN A 57 15.31 -25.02 -1.86
C ASN A 57 15.36 -23.59 -1.28
N ARG A 58 16.56 -23.09 -0.94
CA ARG A 58 16.69 -21.68 -0.54
C ARG A 58 16.69 -20.82 -1.80
N PRO A 59 15.78 -19.84 -1.94
CA PRO A 59 15.76 -18.95 -3.11
C PRO A 59 17.09 -18.20 -3.22
N ASP A 60 17.67 -18.11 -4.42
CA ASP A 60 18.92 -17.35 -4.64
C ASP A 60 18.61 -15.85 -4.49
N PRO A 61 19.31 -15.11 -3.61
CA PRO A 61 19.12 -13.66 -3.46
C PRO A 61 19.21 -12.87 -4.78
N LYS A 62 19.93 -13.38 -5.79
CA LYS A 62 20.03 -12.76 -7.12
C LYS A 62 18.70 -12.75 -7.87
N ASP A 63 17.82 -13.72 -7.63
CA ASP A 63 16.52 -13.79 -8.29
C ASP A 63 15.57 -12.66 -7.84
N PHE A 64 15.85 -12.10 -6.66
CA PHE A 64 15.05 -11.05 -6.01
C PHE A 64 15.78 -9.71 -5.95
N THR A 65 16.72 -9.50 -6.87
CA THR A 65 17.50 -8.26 -6.94
C THR A 65 17.58 -7.73 -8.38
N PHE A 66 17.34 -6.44 -8.54
CA PHE A 66 17.75 -5.67 -9.71
C PHE A 66 18.84 -4.68 -9.29
N ALA A 67 20.09 -4.96 -9.65
CA ALA A 67 21.20 -4.11 -9.26
C ALA A 67 22.11 -3.75 -10.44
N ASN A 68 22.60 -2.51 -10.45
CA ASN A 68 23.59 -2.01 -11.42
C ASN A 68 23.13 -2.08 -12.88
N LEU A 69 21.84 -1.92 -13.13
CA LEU A 69 21.27 -1.95 -14.47
C LEU A 69 21.32 -0.56 -15.12
N LYS A 70 21.53 -0.50 -16.43
CA LYS A 70 21.53 0.77 -17.19
C LYS A 70 20.80 0.64 -18.51
N GLY A 71 19.78 1.48 -18.76
CA GLY A 71 19.03 1.45 -20.01
C GLY A 71 18.21 0.17 -20.22
N GLU A 72 17.99 -0.61 -19.16
CA GLU A 72 17.34 -1.93 -19.23
C GLU A 72 15.87 -1.87 -18.84
N THR A 73 15.08 -2.75 -19.45
CA THR A 73 13.74 -3.10 -19.00
C THR A 73 13.76 -4.48 -18.34
N LYS A 74 13.31 -4.57 -17.08
CA LYS A 74 13.16 -5.85 -16.36
C LYS A 74 11.73 -6.01 -15.84
N ILE A 75 11.23 -7.22 -15.96
CA ILE A 75 9.89 -7.60 -15.53
C ILE A 75 10.00 -8.86 -14.66
N ARG A 76 9.30 -8.85 -13.53
CA ARG A 76 8.93 -10.04 -12.76
C ARG A 76 7.45 -10.28 -12.96
N GLU A 77 7.12 -11.42 -13.54
CA GLU A 77 5.74 -11.83 -13.82
C GLU A 77 5.05 -12.33 -12.53
N PRO A 78 3.70 -12.41 -12.52
CA PRO A 78 2.97 -12.99 -11.40
C PRO A 78 3.50 -14.37 -10.98
N GLY A 79 3.62 -14.59 -9.67
CA GLY A 79 4.11 -15.85 -9.08
C GLY A 79 5.62 -16.03 -9.07
N THR A 80 6.41 -15.09 -9.63
CA THR A 80 7.88 -15.20 -9.66
C THR A 80 8.58 -14.65 -8.42
N ILE A 81 7.91 -13.81 -7.62
CA ILE A 81 8.43 -13.26 -6.37
C ILE A 81 7.79 -13.95 -5.17
N ALA A 82 6.48 -14.22 -5.24
CA ALA A 82 5.72 -14.98 -4.27
C ALA A 82 6.01 -14.57 -2.80
N GLY A 83 5.97 -13.28 -2.51
CA GLY A 83 6.10 -12.77 -1.14
C GLY A 83 7.52 -12.68 -0.62
N GLN A 84 8.54 -12.91 -1.44
CA GLN A 84 9.91 -12.64 -1.03
C GLN A 84 10.19 -11.13 -0.93
N GLN A 85 11.22 -10.78 -0.19
CA GLN A 85 11.80 -9.44 -0.22
C GLN A 85 12.43 -9.19 -1.59
N PHE A 86 12.35 -7.95 -2.09
CA PHE A 86 13.01 -7.55 -3.34
C PHE A 86 13.91 -6.33 -3.13
N ILE A 87 15.04 -6.29 -3.82
CA ILE A 87 16.01 -5.18 -3.77
C ILE A 87 16.17 -4.57 -5.16
N ILE A 88 16.10 -3.24 -5.25
CA ILE A 88 16.48 -2.49 -6.43
C ILE A 88 17.59 -1.52 -6.02
N ASP A 89 18.79 -1.63 -6.59
CA ASP A 89 19.94 -0.80 -6.19
C ASP A 89 20.72 -0.30 -7.42
N ASN A 90 21.03 1.00 -7.44
CA ASN A 90 21.95 1.62 -8.39
C ASN A 90 21.56 1.37 -9.87
N CYS A 91 20.27 1.57 -10.21
CA CYS A 91 19.77 1.45 -11.58
C CYS A 91 19.60 2.83 -12.24
N GLU A 92 19.93 2.95 -13.53
CA GLU A 92 19.88 4.23 -14.27
C GLU A 92 19.17 4.07 -15.62
N ASP A 93 18.27 4.98 -15.96
CA ASP A 93 17.50 4.97 -17.22
C ASP A 93 16.75 3.64 -17.44
N CYS A 94 16.23 3.04 -16.38
CA CYS A 94 15.61 1.72 -16.41
C CYS A 94 14.08 1.74 -16.30
N HIS A 95 13.46 0.67 -16.80
CA HIS A 95 12.05 0.37 -16.59
C HIS A 95 11.93 -0.96 -15.82
N LEU A 96 11.52 -0.91 -14.56
CA LEU A 96 11.57 -2.03 -13.62
C LEU A 96 10.17 -2.34 -13.11
N TYR A 97 9.64 -3.52 -13.41
CA TYR A 97 8.27 -3.87 -13.07
C TYR A 97 8.20 -5.17 -12.28
N LEU A 98 7.62 -5.12 -11.08
CA LEU A 98 7.32 -6.28 -10.24
C LEU A 98 5.80 -6.51 -10.23
N PHE A 99 5.29 -7.35 -11.14
CA PHE A 99 3.86 -7.71 -11.23
C PHE A 99 3.51 -8.88 -10.31
N ASP A 100 3.98 -8.82 -9.06
CA ASP A 100 3.73 -9.87 -8.06
C ASP A 100 3.69 -9.29 -6.66
N TYR A 101 3.17 -10.07 -5.69
CA TYR A 101 3.18 -9.64 -4.30
C TYR A 101 4.57 -9.80 -3.66
N ASN A 102 4.92 -8.87 -2.78
CA ASN A 102 6.24 -8.78 -2.14
C ASN A 102 6.10 -8.64 -0.62
N ALA A 103 7.05 -9.19 0.15
CA ALA A 103 7.08 -8.91 1.59
C ALA A 103 7.50 -7.45 1.85
N THR A 104 8.65 -7.05 1.32
CA THR A 104 9.21 -5.69 1.46
C THR A 104 10.07 -5.36 0.24
N VAL A 105 10.15 -4.09 -0.13
CA VAL A 105 11.00 -3.64 -1.24
C VAL A 105 11.85 -2.45 -0.81
N THR A 106 13.16 -2.54 -1.06
CA THR A 106 14.09 -1.42 -0.90
C THR A 106 14.58 -0.95 -2.27
N ILE A 107 14.54 0.35 -2.50
CA ILE A 107 14.93 0.99 -3.75
C ILE A 107 15.98 2.05 -3.45
N ASP A 108 17.21 1.82 -3.87
CA ASP A 108 18.36 2.66 -3.55
C ASP A 108 19.01 3.20 -4.82
N ASP A 109 19.44 4.46 -4.77
CA ASP A 109 20.36 5.05 -5.77
C ASP A 109 19.90 5.00 -7.22
N CYS A 110 18.58 4.96 -7.46
CA CYS A 110 18.03 4.88 -8.80
C CYS A 110 17.87 6.26 -9.44
N LYS A 111 18.14 6.37 -10.75
CA LYS A 111 18.04 7.64 -11.50
C LYS A 111 17.32 7.45 -12.81
N ASN A 112 16.39 8.36 -13.13
CA ASN A 112 15.61 8.33 -14.39
C ASN A 112 14.85 7.01 -14.61
N CYS A 113 14.46 6.32 -13.53
CA CYS A 113 13.81 5.02 -13.63
C CYS A 113 12.28 5.13 -13.58
N THR A 114 11.60 4.27 -14.33
CA THR A 114 10.18 3.96 -14.11
C THR A 114 10.09 2.65 -13.33
N ILE A 115 9.44 2.67 -12.17
CA ILE A 115 9.41 1.54 -11.24
C ILE A 115 7.97 1.25 -10.85
N PHE A 116 7.52 0.02 -11.13
CA PHE A 116 6.24 -0.52 -10.70
C PHE A 116 6.46 -1.60 -9.65
N ILE A 117 5.76 -1.51 -8.53
CA ILE A 117 5.76 -2.52 -7.48
C ILE A 117 4.30 -2.89 -7.18
N GLY A 118 3.98 -4.17 -7.38
CA GLY A 118 2.70 -4.76 -7.01
C GLY A 118 2.45 -4.74 -5.50
N PRO A 119 1.42 -5.45 -5.01
CA PRO A 119 1.04 -5.46 -3.60
C PRO A 119 2.20 -5.82 -2.66
N CYS A 120 2.66 -4.85 -1.86
CA CYS A 120 3.70 -5.07 -0.86
C CYS A 120 3.11 -5.16 0.55
N GLU A 121 3.32 -6.29 1.21
CA GLU A 121 2.77 -6.59 2.53
C GLU A 121 3.28 -5.60 3.59
N THR A 122 4.58 -5.27 3.62
CA THR A 122 5.11 -4.43 4.72
C THR A 122 5.41 -3.02 4.25
N SER A 123 6.51 -2.83 3.54
CA SER A 123 6.99 -1.50 3.22
C SER A 123 7.68 -1.42 1.87
N ILE A 124 7.50 -0.27 1.23
CA ILE A 124 8.40 0.20 0.17
C ILE A 124 9.22 1.35 0.74
N PHE A 125 10.53 1.20 0.76
CA PHE A 125 11.46 2.24 1.18
C PHE A 125 12.36 2.66 0.00
N ILE A 126 12.19 3.90 -0.46
CA ILE A 126 13.00 4.50 -1.52
C ILE A 126 14.01 5.51 -0.95
N ARG A 127 15.29 5.36 -1.32
CA ARG A 127 16.38 6.19 -0.81
C ARG A 127 17.27 6.69 -1.93
N ASP A 128 17.69 7.94 -1.83
CA ASP A 128 18.70 8.55 -2.70
C ASP A 128 18.37 8.43 -4.21
N CYS A 129 17.07 8.40 -4.54
CA CYS A 129 16.58 8.25 -5.91
C CYS A 129 16.20 9.60 -6.52
N THR A 130 16.46 9.78 -7.82
CA THR A 130 16.22 11.06 -8.50
C THR A 130 15.52 10.87 -9.85
N ASN A 131 14.54 11.74 -10.13
CA ASN A 131 13.80 11.74 -11.39
C ASN A 131 13.14 10.37 -11.69
N CYS A 132 12.54 9.76 -10.68
CA CYS A 132 11.88 8.46 -10.82
C CYS A 132 10.36 8.61 -10.98
N LYS A 133 9.77 7.75 -11.81
CA LYS A 133 8.34 7.52 -11.87
C LYS A 133 8.02 6.25 -11.10
N CYS A 134 7.17 6.35 -10.09
CA CYS A 134 6.95 5.34 -9.07
C CYS A 134 5.46 4.97 -9.04
N ILE A 135 5.16 3.69 -9.23
CA ILE A 135 3.79 3.18 -9.21
C ILE A 135 3.74 2.06 -8.18
N PHE A 136 3.30 2.39 -6.96
CA PHE A 136 3.57 1.59 -5.77
C PHE A 136 2.31 1.26 -4.99
N MET A 137 2.24 0.02 -4.50
CA MET A 137 1.21 -0.44 -3.56
C MET A 137 1.87 -1.05 -2.33
N CYS A 138 1.62 -0.48 -1.15
CA CYS A 138 2.24 -0.97 0.08
C CYS A 138 1.39 -0.69 1.31
N ARG A 139 1.73 -1.35 2.42
CA ARG A 139 1.22 -0.96 3.73
C ARG A 139 1.91 0.31 4.25
N GLN A 140 3.24 0.39 4.18
CA GLN A 140 4.03 1.57 4.57
C GLN A 140 4.87 2.11 3.41
N PHE A 141 4.80 3.41 3.18
CA PHE A 141 5.66 4.10 2.21
C PHE A 141 6.62 5.04 2.93
N ARG A 142 7.91 4.90 2.66
CA ARG A 142 8.96 5.76 3.24
C ARG A 142 9.88 6.26 2.14
N THR A 143 10.29 7.52 2.23
CA THR A 143 11.31 8.10 1.34
C THR A 143 12.39 8.79 2.15
N ARG A 144 13.64 8.71 1.68
CA ARG A 144 14.74 9.51 2.22
C ARG A 144 15.67 10.00 1.10
N GLY A 145 16.04 11.27 1.08
CA GLY A 145 17.03 11.78 0.12
C GLY A 145 16.58 11.72 -1.34
N CYS A 146 15.27 11.65 -1.61
CA CYS A 146 14.75 11.54 -2.97
C CYS A 146 14.49 12.90 -3.61
N SER A 147 14.57 13.02 -4.93
CA SER A 147 14.22 14.27 -5.60
C SER A 147 13.56 14.12 -6.97
N ASP A 148 12.62 15.02 -7.27
CA ASP A 148 11.94 15.10 -8.56
C ASP A 148 11.20 13.77 -8.92
N CYS A 149 10.55 13.11 -7.95
CA CYS A 149 9.86 11.83 -8.17
C CYS A 149 8.34 11.98 -8.31
N ASP A 150 7.75 11.30 -9.31
CA ASP A 150 6.31 11.18 -9.51
C ASP A 150 5.81 9.85 -8.97
N THR A 151 4.88 9.87 -8.01
CA THR A 151 4.42 8.66 -7.33
C THR A 151 2.91 8.51 -7.43
N MET A 152 2.44 7.48 -8.16
CA MET A 152 1.07 6.97 -8.04
C MET A 152 1.06 5.93 -6.93
N LEU A 153 0.41 6.25 -5.82
CA LEU A 153 0.56 5.54 -4.55
C LEU A 153 -0.76 4.92 -4.08
N TYR A 154 -0.66 3.69 -3.60
CA TYR A 154 -1.59 3.08 -2.66
C TYR A 154 -0.83 2.83 -1.35
N CYS A 155 -1.33 3.35 -0.23
CA CYS A 155 -0.68 3.19 1.09
C CYS A 155 -1.70 2.98 2.21
N CYS A 156 -1.56 1.92 3.00
CA CYS A 156 -2.47 1.66 4.13
C CYS A 156 -2.15 2.47 5.39
N THR A 157 -1.01 3.15 5.42
CA THR A 157 -0.59 4.02 6.51
C THR A 157 -0.28 5.42 6.00
N ARG A 158 0.14 6.31 6.89
CA ARG A 158 0.53 7.66 6.54
C ARG A 158 1.84 7.63 5.72
N PRO A 159 1.87 8.05 4.45
CA PRO A 159 3.11 8.06 3.66
C PRO A 159 4.13 9.04 4.25
N VAL A 160 5.39 8.62 4.38
CA VAL A 160 6.44 9.40 5.02
C VAL A 160 7.48 9.85 4.01
N ILE A 161 7.85 11.13 4.07
CA ILE A 161 9.02 11.69 3.40
C ILE A 161 9.99 12.31 4.41
N GLU A 162 11.28 12.26 4.09
CA GLU A 162 12.36 12.83 4.91
C GLU A 162 13.50 13.27 3.99
N THR A 163 14.05 14.47 4.15
CA THR A 163 15.18 15.00 3.34
C THR A 163 14.97 14.87 1.82
N SER A 164 13.71 14.91 1.37
CA SER A 164 13.31 14.72 -0.03
C SER A 164 12.68 16.00 -0.58
N LYS A 165 12.80 16.26 -1.89
CA LYS A 165 12.30 17.49 -2.54
C LYS A 165 11.55 17.24 -3.83
N LYS A 166 10.55 18.07 -4.13
CA LYS A 166 9.70 17.97 -5.33
C LYS A 166 9.12 16.57 -5.56
N MET A 167 8.65 15.95 -4.48
CA MET A 167 7.92 14.68 -4.53
C MET A 167 6.47 14.95 -4.94
N ARG A 168 5.95 14.26 -5.96
CA ARG A 168 4.59 14.52 -6.47
C ARG A 168 3.73 13.27 -6.32
N PHE A 169 2.59 13.37 -5.66
CA PHE A 169 1.75 12.22 -5.31
C PHE A 169 0.41 12.20 -6.05
N GLY A 170 -0.04 11.01 -6.46
CA GLY A 170 -1.36 10.75 -7.03
C GLY A 170 -1.93 9.42 -6.52
N CYS A 171 -3.24 9.21 -6.66
CA CYS A 171 -3.89 7.97 -6.26
C CYS A 171 -3.59 6.86 -7.26
N MET A 172 -3.04 5.74 -6.81
CA MET A 172 -2.90 4.54 -7.63
C MET A 172 -4.24 4.11 -8.23
N ASP A 173 -4.26 3.91 -9.55
CA ASP A 173 -5.45 3.57 -10.34
C ASP A 173 -5.19 2.44 -11.36
N PHE A 174 -4.04 1.77 -11.26
CA PHE A 174 -3.67 0.70 -12.18
C PHE A 174 -4.21 -0.65 -11.72
N HIS A 175 -4.52 -1.52 -12.67
CA HIS A 175 -4.96 -2.89 -12.44
C HIS A 175 -4.33 -3.84 -13.46
N TYR A 176 -4.04 -5.08 -13.02
CA TYR A 176 -3.58 -6.18 -13.88
C TYR A 176 -4.16 -7.51 -13.40
N ASN A 177 -4.16 -8.51 -14.29
CA ASN A 177 -4.71 -9.82 -13.99
C ASN A 177 -3.93 -10.49 -12.83
N GLY A 178 -4.65 -10.91 -11.78
CA GLY A 178 -4.07 -11.51 -10.58
C GLY A 178 -3.77 -10.51 -9.44
N MET A 179 -3.92 -9.20 -9.65
CA MET A 179 -3.68 -8.21 -8.61
C MET A 179 -4.58 -8.40 -7.37
N GLU A 180 -5.85 -8.77 -7.53
CA GLU A 180 -6.78 -8.93 -6.40
C GLU A 180 -6.34 -10.04 -5.45
N GLU A 181 -5.93 -11.19 -6.00
CA GLU A 181 -5.41 -12.33 -5.24
C GLU A 181 -4.11 -11.96 -4.51
N GLN A 182 -3.24 -11.21 -5.19
CA GLN A 182 -2.00 -10.70 -4.61
C GLN A 182 -2.24 -9.67 -3.49
N MET A 183 -3.24 -8.81 -3.63
CA MET A 183 -3.66 -7.89 -2.55
C MET A 183 -4.22 -8.66 -1.35
N ALA A 184 -5.01 -9.71 -1.59
CA ALA A 184 -5.50 -10.58 -0.52
C ALA A 184 -4.34 -11.29 0.19
N ALA A 185 -3.34 -11.80 -0.55
CA ALA A 185 -2.13 -12.42 0.02
C ALA A 185 -1.32 -11.42 0.87
N ALA A 186 -1.18 -10.17 0.42
CA ALA A 186 -0.52 -9.09 1.16
C ALA A 186 -1.40 -8.46 2.28
N GLN A 187 -2.63 -8.96 2.46
CA GLN A 187 -3.60 -8.48 3.44
C GLN A 187 -3.92 -6.98 3.29
N LEU A 188 -4.03 -6.51 2.05
CA LEU A 188 -4.35 -5.12 1.71
C LEU A 188 -5.83 -5.00 1.29
N SER A 189 -6.53 -4.00 1.82
CA SER A 189 -7.94 -3.75 1.48
C SER A 189 -8.07 -2.65 0.45
N LYS A 190 -8.81 -2.87 -0.64
CA LYS A 190 -9.11 -1.83 -1.64
C LYS A 190 -9.73 -0.53 -1.07
N PHE A 191 -10.30 -0.57 0.13
CA PHE A 191 -10.88 0.61 0.79
C PHE A 191 -9.87 1.40 1.63
N THR A 192 -8.68 0.89 1.94
CA THR A 192 -7.72 1.54 2.85
C THR A 192 -6.55 2.14 2.07
N ASN A 193 -6.73 3.36 1.57
CA ASN A 193 -5.71 4.08 0.81
C ASN A 193 -5.54 5.55 1.26
N TYR A 194 -4.45 5.84 1.97
CA TYR A 194 -4.07 7.14 2.51
C TYR A 194 -2.97 7.85 1.71
N TRP A 195 -2.87 7.56 0.41
CA TRP A 195 -1.82 8.07 -0.49
C TRP A 195 -1.56 9.59 -0.40
N SER A 196 -2.56 10.38 -0.02
CA SER A 196 -2.50 11.84 0.02
C SER A 196 -2.23 12.43 1.40
N TYR A 197 -2.23 11.63 2.48
CA TYR A 197 -2.03 12.11 3.85
C TYR A 197 -0.56 12.18 4.22
N ILE A 198 0.24 12.93 3.46
CA ILE A 198 1.71 12.92 3.58
C ILE A 198 2.18 13.43 4.96
N HIS A 199 3.21 12.80 5.52
CA HIS A 199 4.00 13.30 6.63
C HIS A 199 5.41 13.64 6.15
N ASP A 200 5.86 14.87 6.38
CA ASP A 200 7.22 15.30 6.08
C ASP A 200 7.99 15.53 7.39
N PHE A 201 9.02 14.73 7.64
CA PHE A 201 9.89 14.85 8.81
C PHE A 201 10.83 16.06 8.72
N THR A 202 11.03 16.63 7.53
CA THR A 202 11.91 17.78 7.27
C THR A 202 11.14 18.87 6.50
N PRO A 203 10.08 19.44 7.11
CA PRO A 203 9.05 20.18 6.39
C PRO A 203 9.59 21.39 5.63
N ASP A 204 9.31 21.44 4.33
CA ASP A 204 9.42 22.62 3.47
C ASP A 204 8.21 22.65 2.51
N PRO A 205 7.58 23.81 2.26
CA PRO A 205 6.42 23.92 1.37
C PRO A 205 6.65 23.40 -0.06
N ASN A 206 7.91 23.29 -0.51
CA ASN A 206 8.28 22.85 -1.84
C ASN A 206 8.74 21.39 -1.90
N ASN A 207 8.75 20.69 -0.75
CA ASN A 207 9.21 19.30 -0.70
C ASN A 207 8.27 18.36 -1.44
N TRP A 208 6.97 18.64 -1.44
CA TRP A 208 6.00 17.80 -2.11
C TRP A 208 4.77 18.56 -2.59
N SER A 209 4.07 17.96 -3.55
CA SER A 209 2.78 18.42 -4.04
C SER A 209 1.95 17.23 -4.55
N PHE A 210 0.74 17.49 -5.00
CA PHE A 210 -0.02 16.47 -5.73
C PHE A 210 0.24 16.56 -7.24
N LEU A 211 0.27 15.40 -7.91
CA LEU A 211 0.19 15.30 -9.37
C LEU A 211 -1.13 15.89 -9.86
N PRO A 212 -1.29 16.30 -11.13
CA PRO A 212 -2.59 16.68 -11.68
C PRO A 212 -3.64 15.57 -11.46
N PRO A 213 -4.91 15.92 -11.13
CA PRO A 213 -5.96 14.92 -10.91
C PRO A 213 -6.26 14.04 -12.13
N SER A 214 -5.84 14.43 -13.33
CA SER A 214 -5.98 13.65 -14.57
C SER A 214 -4.85 12.66 -14.81
N THR A 215 -3.73 12.75 -14.08
CA THR A 215 -2.58 11.84 -14.26
C THR A 215 -2.96 10.42 -13.82
N THR A 216 -2.63 9.44 -14.66
CA THR A 216 -2.85 8.01 -14.41
C THR A 216 -1.53 7.28 -14.21
N ALA A 217 -1.57 6.11 -13.59
CA ALA A 217 -0.40 5.23 -13.51
C ALA A 217 0.06 4.77 -14.91
N ALA A 218 -0.87 4.64 -15.87
CA ALA A 218 -0.53 4.33 -17.26
C ALA A 218 0.29 5.46 -17.92
N ASP A 219 0.00 6.73 -17.63
CA ASP A 219 0.80 7.87 -18.11
C ASP A 219 2.25 7.79 -17.61
N LEU A 220 2.44 7.40 -16.35
CA LEU A 220 3.77 7.24 -15.77
C LEU A 220 4.52 6.03 -16.36
N MET A 221 3.79 4.98 -16.73
CA MET A 221 4.35 3.75 -17.32
C MET A 221 4.40 3.76 -18.85
N SER A 222 4.32 4.93 -19.51
CA SER A 222 4.43 5.00 -20.97
C SER A 222 5.91 4.98 -21.45
N PRO A 223 6.29 4.13 -22.43
CA PRO A 223 5.45 3.16 -23.12
C PRO A 223 5.12 1.94 -22.24
N ALA A 224 3.90 1.42 -22.38
CA ALA A 224 3.40 0.33 -21.55
C ALA A 224 4.34 -0.89 -21.57
N PRO A 225 4.60 -1.54 -20.41
CA PRO A 225 5.44 -2.72 -20.36
C PRO A 225 4.80 -3.91 -21.08
N SER A 226 5.63 -4.80 -21.61
CA SER A 226 5.21 -6.02 -22.30
C SER A 226 5.04 -7.22 -21.34
N ALA A 227 4.35 -7.01 -20.21
CA ALA A 227 4.12 -8.07 -19.23
C ALA A 227 2.90 -8.92 -19.59
N THR A 228 2.96 -10.22 -19.29
CA THR A 228 1.92 -11.19 -19.69
C THR A 228 0.58 -10.98 -18.98
N CYS A 229 0.60 -10.38 -17.79
CA CYS A 229 -0.59 -10.09 -16.98
C CYS A 229 -1.37 -8.85 -17.44
N LEU A 230 -0.87 -8.13 -18.45
CA LEU A 230 -1.51 -6.94 -18.99
C LEU A 230 -2.37 -7.32 -20.20
N VAL A 231 -3.64 -6.89 -20.17
CA VAL A 231 -4.58 -7.17 -21.26
C VAL A 231 -4.23 -6.28 -22.46
N PRO A 232 -3.93 -6.85 -23.64
CA PRO A 232 -3.67 -6.04 -24.83
C PRO A 232 -4.96 -5.40 -25.35
N GLY A 233 -4.97 -4.07 -25.52
CA GLY A 233 -5.97 -3.37 -26.34
C GLY A 233 -7.36 -3.16 -25.72
N GLY A 234 -7.53 -3.25 -24.41
CA GLY A 234 -8.81 -2.97 -23.74
C GLY A 234 -8.64 -2.50 -22.29
N ALA A 235 -9.64 -1.78 -21.78
CA ALA A 235 -9.78 -1.56 -20.34
C ALA A 235 -9.94 -2.93 -19.65
N PRO A 236 -9.39 -3.14 -18.44
CA PRO A 236 -9.62 -4.36 -17.70
C PRO A 236 -11.12 -4.59 -17.53
N ASP A 237 -11.57 -5.79 -17.92
CA ASP A 237 -12.85 -6.37 -17.54
C ASP A 237 -12.51 -7.51 -16.57
N PRO A 238 -12.91 -7.44 -15.29
CA PRO A 238 -13.86 -6.51 -14.67
C PRO A 238 -13.34 -5.07 -14.48
N PRO A 239 -14.24 -4.08 -14.24
CA PRO A 239 -13.88 -2.69 -13.94
C PRO A 239 -12.82 -2.57 -12.84
N PRO A 240 -12.07 -1.45 -12.78
CA PRO A 240 -10.92 -1.32 -11.89
C PRO A 240 -11.28 -1.65 -10.44
N PHE A 241 -10.59 -2.66 -9.91
CA PHE A 241 -10.72 -3.11 -8.52
C PHE A 241 -10.39 -2.01 -7.50
N LEU A 242 -9.43 -1.15 -7.83
CA LEU A 242 -8.99 -0.06 -6.99
C LEU A 242 -9.91 1.15 -7.08
N LEU A 243 -10.17 1.76 -5.93
CA LEU A 243 -10.92 2.99 -5.83
C LEU A 243 -9.99 4.18 -6.01
N ARG A 244 -10.19 4.94 -7.09
CA ARG A 244 -9.50 6.22 -7.30
C ARG A 244 -10.14 7.29 -6.42
N THR A 245 -9.38 7.81 -5.46
CA THR A 245 -9.87 8.82 -4.49
C THR A 245 -9.27 10.21 -4.76
N TRP A 246 -10.01 11.26 -4.39
CA TRP A 246 -9.55 12.65 -4.47
C TRP A 246 -8.47 12.97 -3.44
N GLY A 247 -8.57 12.38 -2.25
CA GLY A 247 -7.61 12.61 -1.17
C GLY A 247 -7.69 14.02 -0.57
N GLU A 248 -6.55 14.49 -0.04
CA GLU A 248 -6.36 15.82 0.57
C GLU A 248 -6.29 17.00 -0.42
N ARG A 249 -6.70 16.80 -1.67
CA ARG A 249 -6.81 17.89 -2.64
C ARG A 249 -7.94 18.85 -2.23
N PRO A 250 -7.89 20.13 -2.62
CA PRO A 250 -9.03 21.03 -2.48
C PRO A 250 -10.28 20.39 -3.10
N PRO A 251 -11.41 20.28 -2.36
CA PRO A 251 -12.58 19.58 -2.84
C PRO A 251 -13.18 20.29 -4.05
N PRO A 252 -13.71 19.54 -5.05
CA PRO A 252 -14.25 20.13 -6.27
C PRO A 252 -15.62 20.81 -6.06
N SER A 253 -16.29 20.54 -4.94
CA SER A 253 -17.56 21.14 -4.54
C SER A 253 -17.62 21.30 -3.02
N SER A 254 -18.49 22.18 -2.53
CA SER A 254 -18.82 22.26 -1.09
C SER A 254 -19.90 21.27 -0.68
N GLU A 255 -20.60 20.68 -1.64
CA GLU A 255 -21.64 19.69 -1.40
C GLU A 255 -21.04 18.29 -1.29
N THR A 256 -21.26 17.66 -0.14
CA THR A 256 -20.69 16.36 0.21
C THR A 256 -21.75 15.40 0.70
N MET A 257 -21.49 14.10 0.57
CA MET A 257 -22.29 13.06 1.19
C MET A 257 -21.40 11.96 1.75
N PHE A 258 -21.59 11.66 3.02
CA PHE A 258 -20.94 10.55 3.72
C PHE A 258 -21.90 9.40 3.90
N VAL A 259 -21.46 8.20 3.51
CA VAL A 259 -22.20 6.95 3.65
C VAL A 259 -21.38 6.01 4.52
N LEU A 260 -21.92 5.59 5.66
CA LEU A 260 -21.36 4.56 6.52
C LEU A 260 -22.19 3.29 6.40
N LEU A 261 -21.55 2.19 6.02
CA LEU A 261 -22.18 0.89 5.80
C LEU A 261 -21.75 -0.09 6.89
N HIS A 262 -22.72 -0.89 7.33
CA HIS A 262 -22.55 -1.91 8.36
C HIS A 262 -21.54 -3.01 7.95
N PRO A 263 -20.93 -3.73 8.90
CA PRO A 263 -20.12 -4.91 8.61
C PRO A 263 -20.79 -5.92 7.68
N GLY A 264 -20.01 -6.46 6.74
CA GLY A 264 -20.48 -7.37 5.69
C GLY A 264 -20.93 -6.69 4.39
N SER A 265 -20.94 -5.35 4.34
CA SER A 265 -21.44 -4.59 3.18
C SER A 265 -20.38 -4.27 2.12
N GLU A 266 -19.31 -5.06 2.01
CA GLU A 266 -18.19 -4.80 1.08
C GLU A 266 -18.64 -4.70 -0.38
N ALA A 267 -19.43 -5.68 -0.85
CA ALA A 267 -19.93 -5.69 -2.22
C ALA A 267 -20.84 -4.49 -2.50
N LEU A 268 -21.68 -4.11 -1.53
CA LEU A 268 -22.53 -2.92 -1.63
C LEU A 268 -21.69 -1.63 -1.67
N ALA A 269 -20.65 -1.51 -0.83
CA ALA A 269 -19.76 -0.37 -0.82
C ALA A 269 -19.04 -0.19 -2.17
N ALA A 270 -18.56 -1.29 -2.76
CA ALA A 270 -17.94 -1.28 -4.08
C ALA A 270 -18.95 -0.90 -5.19
N SER A 271 -20.18 -1.41 -5.13
CA SER A 271 -21.25 -1.07 -6.09
C SER A 271 -21.59 0.41 -6.04
N ILE A 272 -21.80 0.96 -4.83
CA ILE A 272 -22.07 2.40 -4.63
C ILE A 272 -20.93 3.24 -5.20
N CYS A 273 -19.67 2.90 -4.90
CA CYS A 273 -18.53 3.63 -5.45
C CYS A 273 -18.54 3.63 -6.98
N LYS A 274 -18.73 2.47 -7.61
CA LYS A 274 -18.76 2.33 -9.06
C LYS A 274 -19.90 3.14 -9.70
N GLU A 275 -21.11 3.02 -9.17
CA GLU A 275 -22.31 3.65 -9.74
C GLU A 275 -22.29 5.18 -9.54
N VAL A 276 -21.97 5.64 -8.34
CA VAL A 276 -21.91 7.08 -8.00
C VAL A 276 -20.80 7.78 -8.77
N THR A 277 -19.60 7.19 -8.87
CA THR A 277 -18.50 7.78 -9.66
C THR A 277 -18.78 7.73 -11.16
N GLY A 278 -19.54 6.74 -11.64
CA GLY A 278 -20.04 6.68 -13.01
C GLY A 278 -20.97 7.83 -13.40
N GLU A 279 -21.64 8.46 -12.43
CA GLU A 279 -22.44 9.68 -12.63
C GLU A 279 -21.63 10.98 -12.48
N GLY A 280 -20.29 10.89 -12.44
CA GLY A 280 -19.40 12.05 -12.36
C GLY A 280 -19.20 12.61 -10.95
N VAL A 281 -19.66 11.89 -9.92
CA VAL A 281 -19.42 12.27 -8.53
C VAL A 281 -18.01 11.86 -8.10
N THR A 282 -17.31 12.74 -7.40
CA THR A 282 -15.95 12.45 -6.92
C THR A 282 -16.01 11.65 -5.63
N LEU A 283 -15.37 10.48 -5.59
CA LEU A 283 -15.06 9.78 -4.34
C LEU A 283 -13.87 10.49 -3.67
N VAL A 284 -14.11 11.14 -2.53
CA VAL A 284 -13.09 11.91 -1.81
C VAL A 284 -12.22 10.98 -0.98
N HIS A 285 -12.86 10.17 -0.14
CA HIS A 285 -12.22 9.17 0.72
C HIS A 285 -13.05 7.90 0.79
N ALA A 286 -12.36 6.78 0.92
CA ALA A 286 -12.92 5.52 1.37
C ALA A 286 -12.05 5.00 2.50
N ASN A 287 -12.65 4.30 3.47
CA ASN A 287 -11.92 3.59 4.51
C ASN A 287 -12.73 2.36 4.96
N THR A 288 -12.05 1.39 5.58
CA THR A 288 -12.67 0.26 6.28
C THR A 288 -12.00 0.04 7.63
N VAL A 289 -12.79 0.07 8.69
CA VAL A 289 -12.28 -0.02 10.06
C VAL A 289 -13.37 -0.54 11.01
N LYS A 290 -12.96 -1.26 12.05
CA LYS A 290 -13.87 -1.65 13.14
C LYS A 290 -14.11 -0.43 14.03
N LEU A 291 -15.38 -0.15 14.33
CA LEU A 291 -15.77 1.00 15.13
C LEU A 291 -16.06 0.59 16.57
N ASP A 292 -15.56 1.36 17.53
CA ASP A 292 -15.96 1.24 18.92
C ASP A 292 -17.35 1.87 19.13
N PRO A 293 -18.16 1.38 20.09
CA PRO A 293 -19.50 1.91 20.35
C PRO A 293 -19.56 3.42 20.57
N ASP A 294 -18.55 4.00 21.23
CA ASP A 294 -18.49 5.44 21.49
C ASP A 294 -18.27 6.24 20.21
N VAL A 295 -17.43 5.73 19.30
CA VAL A 295 -17.22 6.32 17.98
C VAL A 295 -18.51 6.28 17.16
N VAL A 296 -19.24 5.16 17.16
CA VAL A 296 -20.53 5.06 16.47
C VAL A 296 -21.53 6.08 17.03
N ASN A 297 -21.61 6.22 18.36
CA ASN A 297 -22.46 7.24 18.98
C ASN A 297 -22.07 8.67 18.56
N GLN A 298 -20.77 8.95 18.46
CA GLN A 298 -20.27 10.27 18.03
C GLN A 298 -20.63 10.56 16.57
N ILE A 299 -20.47 9.59 15.67
CA ILE A 299 -20.89 9.70 14.26
C ILE A 299 -22.40 9.98 14.17
N MET A 300 -23.22 9.22 14.93
CA MET A 300 -24.67 9.43 14.96
C MET A 300 -25.04 10.84 15.45
N GLN A 301 -24.36 11.34 16.48
CA GLN A 301 -24.57 12.68 17.00
C GLN A 301 -24.29 13.75 15.94
N TYR A 302 -23.14 13.67 15.25
CA TYR A 302 -22.80 14.63 14.19
C TYR A 302 -23.69 14.50 12.95
N ALA A 303 -24.26 13.33 12.71
CA ALA A 303 -25.24 13.08 11.66
C ALA A 303 -26.66 13.53 12.04
N GLY A 304 -26.90 14.01 13.26
CA GLY A 304 -28.24 14.38 13.74
C GLY A 304 -29.19 13.18 13.96
N VAL A 305 -28.65 11.97 14.07
CA VAL A 305 -29.43 10.73 14.24
C VAL A 305 -29.61 10.42 15.73
N GLN A 306 -30.84 10.08 16.13
CA GLN A 306 -31.16 9.70 17.51
C GLN A 306 -30.40 8.44 17.94
N LYS A 307 -29.96 8.41 19.20
CA LYS A 307 -29.24 7.25 19.75
C LYS A 307 -30.07 5.97 19.61
N ASN A 308 -29.47 4.95 19.01
CA ASN A 308 -30.08 3.64 18.82
C ASN A 308 -29.10 2.55 19.24
N LYS A 309 -29.41 1.83 20.33
CA LYS A 309 -28.53 0.79 20.88
C LYS A 309 -28.31 -0.37 19.91
N LYS A 310 -29.32 -0.73 19.11
CA LYS A 310 -29.22 -1.82 18.13
C LYS A 310 -28.32 -1.42 16.97
N PHE A 311 -28.46 -0.19 16.48
CA PHE A 311 -27.55 0.40 15.48
C PHE A 311 -26.11 0.38 15.99
N VAL A 312 -25.84 0.95 17.16
CA VAL A 312 -24.49 1.00 17.76
C VAL A 312 -23.90 -0.41 17.90
N SER A 313 -24.68 -1.36 18.43
CA SER A 313 -24.24 -2.74 18.57
C SER A 313 -23.93 -3.39 17.23
N GLY A 314 -24.72 -3.13 16.18
CA GLY A 314 -24.50 -3.65 14.84
C GLY A 314 -23.17 -3.20 14.24
N PHE A 315 -22.97 -1.88 14.16
CA PHE A 315 -21.77 -1.28 13.55
C PHE A 315 -20.49 -1.61 14.32
N SER A 316 -20.58 -1.99 15.60
CA SER A 316 -19.42 -2.38 16.40
C SER A 316 -18.99 -3.86 16.23
N LYS A 317 -19.76 -4.68 15.49
CA LYS A 317 -19.49 -6.13 15.35
C LYS A 317 -18.31 -6.46 14.44
N GLY A 318 -17.90 -5.56 13.56
CA GLY A 318 -16.88 -5.82 12.55
C GLY A 318 -16.43 -4.56 11.85
N LYS A 319 -15.70 -4.73 10.73
CA LYS A 319 -15.25 -3.60 9.91
C LYS A 319 -16.44 -2.98 9.18
N CYS A 320 -16.66 -1.70 9.43
CA CYS A 320 -17.59 -0.87 8.65
C CYS A 320 -16.90 -0.36 7.39
N PHE A 321 -17.67 0.19 6.45
CA PHE A 321 -17.15 0.85 5.24
C PHE A 321 -17.72 2.26 5.18
N GLY A 322 -16.84 3.26 5.14
CA GLY A 322 -17.25 4.66 5.04
C GLY A 322 -16.76 5.25 3.73
N LEU A 323 -17.66 5.94 3.05
CA LEU A 323 -17.47 6.51 1.72
C LEU A 323 -17.84 8.00 1.78
N GLU A 324 -16.92 8.87 1.40
CA GLU A 324 -17.13 10.32 1.32
C GLU A 324 -17.16 10.73 -0.15
N PHE A 325 -18.26 11.33 -0.59
CA PHE A 325 -18.48 11.79 -1.95
C PHE A 325 -18.62 13.31 -2.01
N CYS A 326 -18.31 13.88 -3.17
CA CYS A 326 -18.37 15.32 -3.42
C CYS A 326 -18.74 15.63 -4.87
N ALA A 327 -19.78 16.45 -5.06
CA ALA A 327 -20.26 16.98 -6.35
C ALA A 327 -21.39 18.00 -6.12
N PRO A 328 -21.69 18.90 -7.08
CA PRO A 328 -22.97 19.60 -7.08
C PRO A 328 -24.14 18.60 -7.13
N GLY A 329 -25.14 18.76 -6.27
CA GLY A 329 -26.26 17.82 -6.13
C GLY A 329 -25.87 16.47 -5.50
N CYS A 330 -24.72 16.37 -4.81
CA CYS A 330 -24.16 15.10 -4.33
C CYS A 330 -25.18 14.26 -3.54
N ALA A 331 -26.00 14.92 -2.73
CA ALA A 331 -26.97 14.25 -1.87
C ALA A 331 -28.03 13.47 -2.66
N GLU A 332 -28.55 14.06 -3.73
CA GLU A 332 -29.61 13.44 -4.55
C GLU A 332 -29.04 12.26 -5.36
N ILE A 333 -27.86 12.46 -5.95
CA ILE A 333 -27.18 11.44 -6.77
C ILE A 333 -26.83 10.22 -5.91
N VAL A 334 -26.20 10.43 -4.74
CA VAL A 334 -25.82 9.32 -3.86
C VAL A 334 -27.04 8.56 -3.36
N LYS A 335 -28.10 9.26 -2.90
CA LYS A 335 -29.31 8.61 -2.36
C LYS A 335 -30.05 7.73 -3.37
N LYS A 336 -29.95 8.03 -4.67
CA LYS A 336 -30.53 7.20 -5.75
C LYS A 336 -29.93 5.79 -5.81
N HIS A 337 -28.66 5.65 -5.43
CA HIS A 337 -27.92 4.38 -5.44
C HIS A 337 -27.94 3.67 -4.08
N LEU A 338 -28.61 4.23 -3.08
CA LEU A 338 -28.78 3.59 -1.79
C LEU A 338 -30.05 2.72 -1.78
N PRO A 339 -30.00 1.50 -1.20
CA PRO A 339 -31.17 0.64 -1.02
C PRO A 339 -32.36 1.36 -0.34
N THR A 340 -33.57 1.19 -0.89
CA THR A 340 -34.80 1.89 -0.44
C THR A 340 -35.58 1.21 0.69
N ASN A 341 -35.30 -0.06 1.02
CA ASN A 341 -36.13 -0.87 1.93
C ASN A 341 -35.39 -1.17 3.25
N ASN A 342 -35.98 -0.74 4.39
CA ASN A 342 -35.70 -1.21 5.77
C ASN A 342 -34.21 -1.22 6.23
N MET A 343 -33.43 -0.20 5.87
CA MET A 343 -32.00 -0.10 6.18
C MET A 343 -31.60 1.05 7.12
N GLU A 344 -32.55 1.72 7.79
CA GLU A 344 -32.22 2.71 8.84
C GLU A 344 -31.31 2.13 9.94
N GLU A 345 -31.23 0.80 10.06
CA GLU A 345 -30.35 0.10 11.00
C GLU A 345 -29.02 -0.42 10.42
N SER A 346 -28.80 -0.39 9.09
CA SER A 346 -27.63 -0.99 8.43
C SER A 346 -26.79 -0.01 7.60
N MET A 347 -27.23 1.23 7.47
CA MET A 347 -26.41 2.31 6.92
C MET A 347 -26.73 3.65 7.61
N LEU A 348 -25.77 4.57 7.56
CA LEU A 348 -25.96 5.98 7.92
C LEU A 348 -25.52 6.83 6.74
N CYS A 349 -26.33 7.83 6.40
CA CYS A 349 -26.08 8.72 5.26
C CYS A 349 -26.29 10.17 5.74
N THR A 350 -25.28 11.02 5.58
CA THR A 350 -25.28 12.40 6.09
C THR A 350 -24.37 13.30 5.28
N ASP A 351 -24.72 14.58 5.17
CA ASP A 351 -23.88 15.64 4.62
C ASP A 351 -22.89 16.23 5.66
N SER A 352 -22.90 15.71 6.89
CA SER A 352 -22.03 16.18 7.98
C SER A 352 -20.57 15.82 7.74
N THR A 353 -19.75 16.83 7.44
CA THR A 353 -18.29 16.69 7.30
C THR A 353 -17.60 16.29 8.61
N GLN A 354 -18.21 16.59 9.76
CA GLN A 354 -17.71 16.16 11.07
C GLN A 354 -17.83 14.63 11.24
N ALA A 355 -18.94 14.04 10.79
CA ALA A 355 -19.14 12.59 10.80
C ALA A 355 -18.11 11.90 9.88
N ALA A 356 -17.93 12.43 8.67
CA ALA A 356 -16.92 11.94 7.73
C ALA A 356 -15.49 12.05 8.30
N GLY A 357 -15.17 13.18 8.93
CA GLY A 357 -13.85 13.48 9.48
C GLY A 357 -13.41 12.52 10.60
N ILE A 358 -14.33 12.00 11.42
CA ILE A 358 -14.01 10.94 12.39
C ILE A 358 -13.53 9.69 11.65
N TYR A 359 -14.24 9.30 10.59
CA TYR A 359 -14.01 8.05 9.88
C TYR A 359 -12.76 8.04 9.01
N LYS A 360 -12.47 9.20 8.42
CA LYS A 360 -11.48 9.39 7.37
C LYS A 360 -10.11 8.79 7.65
N TYR A 361 -9.62 8.87 8.89
CA TYR A 361 -8.27 8.43 9.29
C TYR A 361 -8.24 7.39 10.42
N MET A 362 -9.41 6.85 10.77
CA MET A 362 -9.45 5.83 11.80
C MET A 362 -8.80 4.53 11.33
N GLY A 363 -8.05 3.91 12.24
CA GLY A 363 -7.38 2.65 11.96
C GLY A 363 -6.15 2.76 11.08
N ILE A 364 -5.62 3.98 10.85
CA ILE A 364 -4.26 4.13 10.31
C ILE A 364 -3.31 3.39 11.26
N GLU A 365 -2.62 2.37 10.74
CA GLU A 365 -1.53 1.71 11.44
C GLU A 365 -0.35 2.71 11.55
N GLY A 366 0.25 2.79 12.74
CA GLY A 366 1.24 3.82 13.10
C GLY A 366 2.61 3.67 12.44
#